data_AF-T1D197-F1
#
_entry.id   AF-T1D197-F1
#
_cell.length_a   1.000
_cell.length_b   1.000
_cell.length_c   1.000
_cell.angle_alpha   90.00
_cell.angle_beta   90.00
_cell.angle_gamma   90.00
#
_symmetry.space_group_name_H-M   'P 1'
#
loop_
_entity.id
_entity.type
_entity.pdbx_description
1 polymer ?
#
loop_
_entity_poly.entity_id
_entity_poly.type
_entity_poly.pdbx_seq_one_letter_code
_entity_poly.pdbx_strand_id
1 'polypeptide(L)'
;DGLKYLDLAEGKGPVAVKGSIVEVHFDCVYRGITALSSRESKLLAGNRIIAQPYQFQVGAPPGRERKREYVDKANGLFSAQAAPKPP
;
A
#
# COMPACT_ATOMS: atom_id res chain seq x y z
N ASP A 1 3.92 10.46 -23.85
CA ASP A 1 3.53 9.56 -24.95
C ASP A 1 3.76 8.12 -24.50
N GLY A 2 2.82 7.20 -24.72
CA GLY A 2 2.95 5.79 -24.29
C GLY A 2 2.09 5.31 -23.11
N LEU A 3 1.23 6.18 -22.55
CA LEU A 3 0.22 5.79 -21.56
C LEU A 3 -1.15 6.23 -22.05
N LYS A 4 -2.11 5.29 -22.06
CA LYS A 4 -3.51 5.55 -22.40
C LYS A 4 -4.32 5.50 -21.13
N TYR A 5 -5.19 6.47 -20.94
CA TYR A 5 -6.10 6.55 -19.80
C TYR A 5 -7.52 6.27 -20.29
N LEU A 6 -8.29 5.57 -19.48
CA LEU A 6 -9.69 5.28 -19.73
C LEU A 6 -10.43 5.36 -18.40
N ASP A 7 -11.42 6.25 -18.33
CA ASP A 7 -12.32 6.35 -17.18
C ASP A 7 -13.57 5.53 -17.47
N LEU A 8 -13.74 4.43 -16.75
CA LEU A 8 -14.93 3.56 -16.86
C LEU A 8 -16.10 4.05 -16.01
N ALA A 9 -15.80 4.73 -14.91
CA ALA A 9 -16.79 5.29 -13.99
C ALA A 9 -16.25 6.60 -13.40
N GLU A 10 -17.05 7.67 -13.51
CA GLU A 10 -16.70 8.96 -12.93
C GLU A 10 -16.99 8.99 -11.42
N GLY A 11 -16.01 9.43 -10.65
CA GLY A 11 -16.14 9.59 -9.20
C GLY A 11 -17.01 10.79 -8.84
N LYS A 12 -17.82 10.67 -7.78
CA LYS A 12 -18.66 11.76 -7.26
C LYS A 12 -17.95 12.66 -6.23
N GLY A 13 -16.65 12.48 -6.05
CA GLY A 13 -15.86 13.16 -5.04
C GLY A 13 -15.25 14.49 -5.53
N PRO A 14 -14.64 15.27 -4.63
CA PRO A 14 -13.87 16.45 -5.02
C PRO A 14 -12.66 16.05 -5.87
N VAL A 15 -12.26 16.94 -6.78
CA VAL A 15 -11.06 16.75 -7.61
C VAL A 15 -9.82 16.72 -6.72
N ALA A 16 -8.99 15.70 -6.87
CA ALA A 16 -7.74 15.58 -6.14
C ALA A 16 -6.73 16.64 -6.61
N VAL A 17 -6.25 17.49 -5.71
CA VAL A 17 -5.31 18.58 -6.00
C VAL A 17 -3.91 18.19 -5.53
N LYS A 18 -2.86 18.78 -6.12
CA LYS A 18 -1.47 18.59 -5.67
C LYS A 18 -1.35 18.86 -4.17
N GLY A 19 -0.78 17.92 -3.44
CA GLY A 19 -0.64 17.96 -1.98
C GLY A 19 -1.75 17.23 -1.21
N SER A 20 -2.88 16.91 -1.84
CA SER A 20 -3.92 16.06 -1.24
C SER A 20 -3.40 14.65 -1.01
N ILE A 21 -3.86 14.03 0.08
CA ILE A 21 -3.64 12.60 0.36
C ILE A 21 -4.80 11.84 -0.26
N VAL A 22 -4.49 10.82 -1.05
CA VAL A 22 -5.47 9.97 -1.73
C VAL A 22 -5.18 8.52 -1.38
N GLU A 23 -6.26 7.76 -1.18
CA GLU A 23 -6.21 6.31 -0.96
C GLU A 23 -6.88 5.61 -2.14
N VAL A 24 -6.16 4.67 -2.76
CA VAL A 24 -6.67 3.93 -3.92
C VAL A 24 -6.48 2.43 -3.76
N HIS A 25 -7.43 1.69 -4.32
CA HIS A 25 -7.20 0.31 -4.68
C HIS A 25 -6.80 0.21 -6.15
N PHE A 26 -5.80 -0.62 -6.44
CA PHE A 26 -5.29 -0.79 -7.79
C PHE A 26 -4.93 -2.25 -8.05
N ASP A 27 -5.08 -2.65 -9.30
CA ASP A 27 -4.61 -3.92 -9.84
C ASP A 27 -3.67 -3.61 -11.01
N CYS A 28 -2.46 -4.15 -10.95
CA CYS A 28 -1.46 -4.08 -12.00
C CYS A 28 -1.45 -5.42 -12.71
N VAL A 29 -1.91 -5.43 -13.96
CA VAL A 29 -1.99 -6.63 -14.80
C VAL A 29 -0.96 -6.54 -15.92
N TYR A 30 -0.16 -7.59 -16.06
CA TYR A 30 0.80 -7.73 -17.15
C TYR A 30 0.48 -8.98 -17.96
N ARG A 31 0.14 -8.79 -19.24
CA ARG A 31 -0.19 -9.89 -20.19
C ARG A 31 -1.25 -10.87 -19.63
N GLY A 32 -2.26 -10.35 -18.96
CA GLY A 32 -3.36 -11.14 -18.36
C GLY A 32 -3.04 -11.75 -17.00
N ILE A 33 -1.85 -11.54 -16.46
CA ILE A 33 -1.46 -11.99 -15.11
C ILE A 33 -1.48 -10.80 -14.16
N THR A 34 -2.19 -10.92 -13.03
CA THR A 34 -2.12 -9.92 -11.95
C THR A 34 -0.73 -9.98 -11.32
N ALA A 35 0.08 -8.95 -11.58
CA ALA A 35 1.43 -8.82 -11.04
C ALA A 35 1.41 -8.22 -9.63
N LEU A 36 0.46 -7.34 -9.34
CA LEU A 36 0.28 -6.71 -8.04
C LEU A 36 -1.17 -6.24 -7.88
N SER A 37 -1.80 -6.57 -6.77
CA SER A 37 -3.10 -6.02 -6.40
C SER A 37 -3.06 -5.53 -4.96
N SER A 38 -3.68 -4.37 -4.69
CA SER A 38 -3.91 -3.90 -3.32
C SER A 38 -5.23 -4.41 -2.72
N ARG A 39 -6.02 -5.13 -3.52
CA ARG A 39 -7.23 -5.83 -3.08
C ARG A 39 -6.92 -7.27 -2.69
N GLU A 40 -5.93 -7.89 -3.32
CA GLU A 40 -5.48 -9.23 -2.97
C GLU A 40 -4.82 -9.27 -1.59
N SER A 41 -5.17 -10.29 -0.81
CA SER A 41 -4.97 -10.31 0.63
C SER A 41 -3.50 -10.40 1.04
N LYS A 42 -3.10 -9.61 2.04
CA LYS A 42 -1.98 -9.98 2.91
C LYS A 42 -2.53 -10.79 4.07
N LEU A 43 -2.06 -12.02 4.27
CA LEU A 43 -2.48 -12.85 5.40
C LEU A 43 -2.07 -12.18 6.72
N LEU A 44 -3.05 -11.72 7.50
CA LEU A 44 -2.84 -11.31 8.88
C LEU A 44 -3.11 -12.51 9.79
N ALA A 45 -2.04 -13.02 10.42
CA ALA A 45 -2.11 -14.10 11.41
C ALA A 45 -2.91 -15.34 10.93
N GLY A 46 -2.75 -15.71 9.66
CA GLY A 46 -3.32 -16.93 9.06
C GLY A 46 -4.82 -16.90 8.75
N ASN A 47 -5.63 -16.06 9.41
CA ASN A 47 -7.10 -16.17 9.36
C ASN A 47 -7.86 -14.86 9.06
N ARG A 48 -7.19 -13.75 8.74
CA ARG A 48 -7.86 -12.50 8.32
C ARG A 48 -7.31 -12.02 6.98
N ILE A 49 -8.21 -11.87 6.01
CA ILE A 49 -7.98 -11.24 4.72
C ILE A 49 -8.35 -9.77 4.88
N ILE A 50 -7.38 -8.86 4.74
CA ILE A 50 -7.64 -7.41 4.74
C ILE A 50 -7.03 -6.82 3.47
N ALA A 51 -7.88 -6.23 2.63
CA ALA A 51 -7.43 -5.37 1.54
C ALA A 51 -6.86 -4.08 2.14
N GLN A 52 -5.61 -3.76 1.82
CA GLN A 52 -4.97 -2.55 2.31
C GLN A 52 -4.89 -1.53 1.17
N PRO A 53 -5.61 -0.40 1.25
CA PRO A 53 -5.53 0.64 0.22
C PRO A 53 -4.12 1.23 0.17
N TYR A 54 -3.73 1.68 -1.01
CA TYR A 54 -2.47 2.39 -1.20
C TYR A 54 -2.71 3.89 -1.00
N GLN A 55 -2.07 4.45 0.02
CA GLN A 55 -2.13 5.87 0.33
C GLN A 55 -0.93 6.59 -0.29
N PHE A 56 -1.18 7.71 -0.97
CA PHE A 56 -0.12 8.56 -1.51
C PHE A 56 -0.51 10.04 -1.59
N GLN A 57 0.50 10.91 -1.71
CA GLN A 57 0.29 12.34 -1.86
C GLN A 57 0.36 12.74 -3.34
N VAL A 58 -0.65 13.45 -3.82
CA VAL A 58 -0.75 13.85 -5.23
C VAL A 58 0.40 14.79 -5.60
N GLY A 59 1.17 14.41 -6.62
CA GLY A 59 2.32 15.16 -7.11
C GLY A 59 3.61 14.93 -6.34
N ALA A 60 3.65 13.99 -5.39
CA ALA A 60 4.89 13.51 -4.79
C ALA A 60 5.69 12.64 -5.79
N PRO A 61 7.03 12.58 -5.66
CA PRO A 61 7.84 11.69 -6.49
C PRO A 61 7.53 10.21 -6.16
N PRO A 62 7.46 9.33 -7.17
CA PRO A 62 7.13 7.93 -6.97
C PRO A 62 8.18 7.23 -6.08
N GLY A 63 7.73 6.29 -5.24
CA GLY A 63 8.61 5.47 -4.40
C GLY A 63 8.91 6.06 -3.02
N ARG A 64 8.35 7.22 -2.68
CA ARG A 64 8.49 7.82 -1.35
C ARG A 64 7.53 7.21 -0.33
N GLU A 65 6.35 6.77 -0.75
CA GLU A 65 5.29 6.30 0.17
C GLU A 65 5.59 4.93 0.82
N ARG A 66 6.38 4.08 0.16
CA ARG A 66 6.70 2.73 0.66
C ARG A 66 7.85 2.68 1.65
N LYS A 67 8.47 3.81 2.01
CA LYS A 67 9.29 3.82 3.22
C LYS A 67 8.34 3.88 4.41
N ARG A 68 7.93 2.70 4.90
CA ARG A 68 7.69 2.55 6.34
C ARG A 68 8.98 3.08 6.95
N GLU A 69 8.94 4.26 7.54
CA GLU A 69 10.08 4.74 8.33
C GLU A 69 10.45 3.57 9.22
N TYR A 70 11.69 3.11 9.11
CA TYR A 70 12.21 2.16 10.06
C TYR A 70 12.18 2.91 11.38
N VAL A 71 11.11 2.71 12.15
CA VAL A 71 10.92 3.35 13.43
C VAL A 71 11.88 2.65 14.38
N ASP A 72 13.08 3.22 14.50
CA ASP A 72 14.06 2.86 15.55
C ASP A 72 13.58 3.28 16.95
N LYS A 73 12.40 3.89 17.07
CA LYS A 73 11.74 4.10 18.35
C LYS A 73 10.95 2.87 18.76
N ALA A 74 11.62 2.03 19.53
CA ALA A 74 11.02 1.01 20.36
C ALA A 74 10.06 1.63 21.40
N ASN A 75 8.84 2.01 21.00
CA ASN A 75 7.72 2.09 21.92
C ASN A 75 7.14 0.67 22.09
N GLY A 76 7.93 -0.18 22.74
CA GLY A 76 7.49 -1.09 23.81
C GLY A 76 6.38 -2.12 23.59
N LEU A 77 5.93 -2.42 22.37
CA LEU A 77 4.84 -3.40 22.16
C LEU A 77 5.12 -4.55 21.18
N PHE A 78 6.30 -4.61 20.58
CA PHE A 78 6.74 -5.78 19.82
C PHE A 78 7.97 -6.38 20.50
N SER A 79 7.74 -7.03 21.64
CA SER A 79 8.68 -7.97 22.21
C SER A 79 8.90 -9.08 21.19
N ALA A 80 9.99 -8.96 20.44
CA ALA A 80 10.61 -10.07 19.76
C ALA A 80 10.63 -11.27 20.73
N GLN A 81 10.19 -12.43 20.23
CA GLN A 81 10.34 -13.71 20.91
C GLN A 81 11.72 -13.75 21.58
N ALA A 82 11.73 -13.80 22.91
CA ALA A 82 12.92 -14.10 23.68
C ALA A 82 13.28 -15.56 23.39
N ALA A 83 14.01 -15.80 22.30
CA ALA A 83 14.69 -17.07 22.11
C ALA A 83 15.79 -17.15 23.20
N PRO A 84 15.77 -18.18 24.07
CA PRO A 84 16.79 -18.32 25.09
C PRO A 84 18.15 -18.54 24.40
N LYS A 85 19.19 -17.85 24.89
CA LYS A 85 20.56 -18.05 24.38
C LYS A 85 21.00 -19.50 24.66
N PRO A 86 21.61 -20.20 23.69
CA PRO A 86 22.12 -21.54 23.91
C PRO A 86 23.29 -21.53 24.91
N PRO A 87 23.50 -22.64 25.65
CA PRO A 87 24.50 -22.77 26.72
C PRO A 87 25.94 -22.74 26.22
#